data_AF-A0A934XBC8-F1
#
_entry.id   AF-A0A934XBC8-F1
#
_cell.length_a   1.000
_cell.length_b   1.000
_cell.length_c   1.000
_cell.angle_alpha   90.00
_cell.angle_beta   90.00
_cell.angle_gamma   90.00
#
_symmetry.space_group_name_H-M   'P 1'
#
loop_
_entity.id
_entity.type
_entity.pdbx_description
1 polymer ?
#
loop_
_entity_poly.entity_id
_entity_poly.type
_entity_poly.pdbx_seq_one_letter_code
_entity_poly.pdbx_strand_id
1 'polypeptide(L)'
;MNPRAARQTTRLIPLLTVALLGLATLTVHADPVVETVHLVVTGGPNAGTWDGSEERGGCSAGMTGPGSWGNQFSLPKEKDPAKFNSLQLIVPDAKKAASGTKEFLILFRFGPLIGKNTEYNIETRPAEAKKKGSGSVTVDDRGATAKVSFNVTSGEGYKFEGTIDCKSIIRGS
;
A
#
# COMPACT_ATOMS: atom_id res chain seq x y z
N MET A 1 9.29 21.58 -99.06
CA MET A 1 8.89 20.19 -98.80
C MET A 1 8.74 19.99 -97.30
N ASN A 2 7.72 19.21 -96.93
CA ASN A 2 7.05 19.03 -95.63
C ASN A 2 7.83 19.17 -94.30
N PRO A 3 7.16 19.68 -93.25
CA PRO A 3 7.64 19.71 -91.87
C PRO A 3 7.36 18.38 -91.16
N ARG A 4 8.18 18.00 -90.17
CA ARG A 4 7.82 16.97 -89.18
C ARG A 4 8.00 17.50 -87.77
N ALA A 5 6.87 17.73 -87.12
CA ALA A 5 6.72 17.93 -85.70
C ALA A 5 7.17 16.68 -84.93
N ALA A 6 7.93 16.89 -83.84
CA ALA A 6 8.19 15.87 -82.84
C ALA A 6 7.62 16.33 -81.49
N ARG A 7 6.79 15.44 -80.93
CA ARG A 7 5.90 15.61 -79.79
C ARG A 7 6.64 15.90 -78.49
N GLN A 8 6.13 16.87 -77.72
CA GLN A 8 6.44 17.02 -76.30
C GLN A 8 5.83 15.87 -75.51
N THR A 9 6.67 15.07 -74.86
CA THR A 9 6.27 14.01 -73.92
C THR A 9 6.24 14.59 -72.51
N THR A 10 5.06 15.02 -72.08
CA THR A 10 4.78 15.42 -70.70
C THR A 10 4.93 14.21 -69.77
N ARG A 11 6.01 14.13 -69.01
CA ARG A 11 6.17 13.13 -67.94
C ARG A 11 5.49 13.65 -66.68
N LEU A 12 4.36 13.06 -66.32
CA LEU A 12 3.73 13.19 -65.01
C LEU A 12 4.63 12.51 -63.97
N ILE A 13 5.19 13.30 -63.06
CA ILE A 13 5.89 12.81 -61.86
C ILE A 13 4.82 12.62 -60.79
N PRO A 14 4.51 11.39 -60.33
CA PRO A 14 3.64 11.22 -59.18
C PRO A 14 4.40 11.64 -57.92
N LEU A 15 3.90 12.67 -57.23
CA LEU A 15 4.31 13.00 -55.87
C LEU A 15 3.92 11.84 -54.94
N LEU A 16 4.90 11.04 -54.51
CA LEU A 16 4.74 10.15 -53.36
C LEU A 16 4.68 11.01 -52.09
N THR A 17 3.48 11.23 -51.58
CA THR A 17 3.27 11.78 -50.24
C THR A 17 3.48 10.65 -49.23
N VAL A 18 4.67 10.58 -48.64
CA VAL A 18 4.95 9.67 -47.51
C VAL A 18 4.27 10.27 -46.28
N ALA A 19 3.08 9.76 -45.94
CA ALA A 19 2.42 10.07 -44.69
C ALA A 19 3.16 9.38 -43.54
N LEU A 20 4.00 10.13 -42.80
CA LEU A 20 4.53 9.69 -41.51
C LEU A 20 3.36 9.57 -40.52
N LEU A 21 2.84 8.35 -40.31
CA LEU A 21 2.03 8.05 -39.14
C LEU A 21 2.95 8.06 -37.90
N GLY A 22 3.05 9.21 -37.26
CA GLY A 22 3.61 9.31 -35.92
C GLY A 22 2.67 8.63 -34.92
N LEU A 23 2.97 7.38 -34.58
CA LEU A 23 2.38 6.69 -33.43
C LEU A 23 2.84 7.41 -32.16
N ALA A 24 2.05 8.37 -31.69
CA ALA A 24 2.20 8.92 -30.35
C ALA A 24 1.91 7.81 -29.35
N THR A 25 2.96 7.16 -28.84
CA THR A 25 2.86 6.23 -27.72
C THR A 25 2.48 7.05 -26.50
N LEU A 26 1.19 7.04 -26.14
CA LEU A 26 0.74 7.49 -24.83
C LEU A 26 1.39 6.57 -23.79
N THR A 27 2.46 7.04 -23.17
CA THR A 27 3.05 6.40 -21.99
C THR A 27 2.08 6.61 -20.84
N VAL A 28 1.18 5.65 -20.65
CA VAL A 28 0.35 5.56 -19.45
C VAL A 28 1.28 5.33 -18.28
N HIS A 29 1.69 6.42 -17.61
CA HIS A 29 2.33 6.35 -16.32
C HIS A 29 1.24 5.93 -15.33
N ALA A 30 1.27 4.68 -14.90
CA ALA A 30 0.44 4.25 -13.78
C ALA A 30 0.85 5.09 -12.56
N ASP A 31 -0.11 5.74 -11.91
CA ASP A 31 0.13 6.46 -10.67
C ASP A 31 0.78 5.51 -9.65
N PRO A 32 1.75 6.00 -8.85
CA PRO A 32 2.40 5.18 -7.84
C PRO A 32 1.36 4.61 -6.87
N VAL A 33 1.53 3.33 -6.52
CA VAL A 33 0.70 2.66 -5.52
C VAL A 33 1.07 3.19 -4.14
N VAL A 34 0.32 4.18 -3.66
CA VAL A 34 0.57 4.78 -2.34
C VAL A 34 -0.32 4.12 -1.29
N GLU A 35 0.26 3.29 -0.44
CA GLU A 35 -0.40 2.86 0.79
C GLU A 35 -0.40 4.02 1.80
N THR A 36 -1.51 4.22 2.51
CA THR A 36 -1.59 5.22 3.58
C THR A 36 -2.05 4.63 4.90
N VAL A 37 -1.50 5.14 5.99
CA VAL A 37 -1.87 4.82 7.36
C VAL A 37 -2.30 6.08 8.07
N HIS A 38 -3.48 6.05 8.68
CA HIS A 38 -3.94 7.05 9.63
C HIS A 38 -4.00 6.42 11.02
N LEU A 39 -3.40 7.07 12.01
CA LEU A 39 -3.32 6.58 13.37
C LEU A 39 -3.62 7.70 14.38
N VAL A 40 -4.58 7.45 15.25
CA VAL A 40 -4.90 8.28 16.41
C VAL A 40 -4.50 7.51 17.67
N VAL A 41 -3.65 8.12 18.49
CA VAL A 41 -3.20 7.58 19.77
C VAL A 41 -3.77 8.41 20.91
N THR A 42 -4.51 7.78 21.80
CA THR A 42 -5.05 8.41 23.01
C THR A 42 -4.34 7.88 24.25
N GLY A 43 -3.69 8.79 24.97
CA GLY A 43 -2.89 8.48 26.16
C GLY A 43 -1.44 8.09 25.85
N GLY A 44 -0.60 8.18 26.87
CA GLY A 44 0.83 7.83 26.79
C GLY A 44 1.71 8.90 26.11
N PRO A 45 3.03 8.65 26.04
CA PRO A 45 4.00 9.62 25.52
C PRO A 45 3.88 9.95 24.03
N ASN A 46 3.25 9.08 23.24
CA ASN A 46 3.08 9.22 21.79
C ASN A 46 1.63 9.57 21.39
N ALA A 47 0.83 10.11 22.33
CA ALA A 47 -0.51 10.58 22.05
C ALA A 47 -0.51 11.65 20.94
N GLY A 48 -1.49 11.58 20.04
CA GLY A 48 -1.58 12.46 18.88
C GLY A 48 -2.20 11.79 17.67
N THR A 49 -2.16 12.50 16.54
CA THR A 49 -2.63 12.01 15.24
C THR A 49 -1.43 11.94 14.30
N TRP A 50 -1.31 10.82 13.60
CA TRP A 50 -0.18 10.47 12.77
C TRP A 50 -0.69 9.97 11.42
N ASP A 51 -0.11 10.52 10.36
CA ASP A 51 -0.35 10.07 8.99
C ASP A 51 0.96 9.58 8.39
N GLY A 52 0.90 8.49 7.65
CA GLY A 52 2.03 7.91 6.95
C GLY A 52 1.65 7.46 5.55
N SER A 53 2.60 7.53 4.63
CA SER A 53 2.41 7.06 3.25
C SER A 53 3.67 6.38 2.72
N GLU A 54 3.52 5.28 2.00
CA GLU A 54 4.63 4.59 1.31
C GLU A 54 4.24 4.14 -0.09
N GLU A 55 5.20 4.22 -1.03
CA GLU A 55 4.99 3.89 -2.45
C GLU A 55 5.13 2.39 -2.77
N ARG A 56 5.63 1.60 -1.82
CA ARG A 56 5.88 0.16 -2.04
C ARG A 56 4.71 -0.71 -1.60
N GLY A 57 3.83 -0.16 -0.75
CA GLY A 57 2.87 -0.92 0.04
C GLY A 57 3.53 -1.92 1.00
N GLY A 58 2.70 -2.53 1.83
CA GLY A 58 3.09 -3.57 2.77
C GLY A 58 1.98 -4.58 3.04
N CYS A 59 0.79 -4.37 2.46
CA CYS A 59 -0.35 -5.26 2.64
C CYS A 59 -0.21 -6.57 1.88
N SER A 60 -0.65 -7.67 2.52
CA SER A 60 -0.53 -9.01 1.98
C SER A 60 -1.64 -9.95 2.45
N ALA A 61 -1.95 -10.95 1.63
CA ALA A 61 -2.85 -12.04 1.95
C ALA A 61 -2.12 -13.38 1.79
N GLY A 62 -2.26 -14.28 2.76
CA GLY A 62 -1.66 -15.62 2.75
C GLY A 62 -0.17 -15.69 3.14
N MET A 63 0.53 -14.57 3.31
CA MET A 63 1.99 -14.55 3.53
C MET A 63 2.44 -15.11 4.89
N THR A 64 1.58 -15.06 5.91
CA THR A 64 1.87 -15.60 7.25
C THR A 64 1.17 -16.93 7.52
N GLY A 65 0.66 -17.58 6.48
CA GLY A 65 -0.07 -18.84 6.54
C GLY A 65 -1.37 -18.81 5.74
N PRO A 66 -1.92 -19.98 5.36
CA PRO A 66 -3.15 -20.07 4.59
C PRO A 66 -4.31 -19.30 5.25
N GLY A 67 -4.98 -18.45 4.47
CA GLY A 67 -6.12 -17.66 4.95
C GLY A 67 -5.77 -16.45 5.83
N SER A 68 -4.47 -16.19 6.08
CA SER A 68 -4.03 -15.02 6.84
C SER A 68 -4.07 -13.73 6.02
N TRP A 69 -4.03 -12.60 6.72
CA TRP A 69 -3.86 -11.28 6.15
C TRP A 69 -2.84 -10.50 6.98
N GLY A 70 -2.07 -9.60 6.37
CA GLY A 70 -1.13 -8.78 7.12
C GLY A 70 -0.73 -7.49 6.43
N ASN A 71 -0.06 -6.63 7.18
CA ASN A 71 0.55 -5.41 6.70
C ASN A 71 1.94 -5.23 7.31
N GLN A 72 2.87 -4.68 6.52
CA GLN A 72 4.17 -4.24 6.98
C GLN A 72 4.50 -2.84 6.45
N PHE A 73 3.99 -1.82 7.15
CA PHE A 73 4.24 -0.42 6.84
C PHE A 73 5.51 0.10 7.54
N SER A 74 6.35 0.87 6.85
CA SER A 74 7.51 1.50 7.49
C SER A 74 7.97 2.81 6.83
N LEU A 75 8.43 3.75 7.66
CA LEU A 75 9.01 5.02 7.24
C LEU A 75 10.53 5.04 7.54
N PRO A 76 11.38 4.41 6.71
CA PRO A 76 12.80 4.21 7.03
C PRO A 76 13.61 5.52 7.18
N LYS A 77 13.11 6.60 6.57
CA LYS A 77 13.71 7.95 6.66
C LYS A 77 13.30 8.71 7.92
N GLU A 78 12.26 8.28 8.64
CA GLU A 78 11.85 8.93 9.89
C GLU A 78 12.84 8.59 11.01
N LYS A 79 13.33 9.63 11.69
CA LYS A 79 14.38 9.56 12.73
C LYS A 79 13.97 10.20 14.05
N ASP A 80 12.87 10.95 14.08
CA ASP A 80 12.39 11.59 15.29
C ASP A 80 11.83 10.54 16.26
N PRO A 81 12.38 10.40 17.48
CA PRO A 81 11.93 9.40 18.46
C PRO A 81 10.46 9.55 18.88
N ALA A 82 9.85 10.72 18.69
CA ALA A 82 8.46 10.97 19.05
C ALA A 82 7.46 10.60 17.94
N LYS A 83 7.92 10.42 16.70
CA LYS A 83 7.04 10.24 15.53
C LYS A 83 6.75 8.79 15.21
N PHE A 84 5.55 8.55 14.69
CA PHE A 84 5.14 7.26 14.16
C PHE A 84 6.06 6.85 13.00
N ASN A 85 6.54 5.61 13.02
CA ASN A 85 7.47 5.10 12.01
C ASN A 85 6.95 3.84 11.32
N SER A 86 6.49 2.84 12.07
CA SER A 86 6.10 1.57 11.48
C SER A 86 4.88 0.95 12.14
N LEU A 87 4.13 0.21 11.33
CA LEU A 87 3.03 -0.64 11.75
C LEU A 87 3.24 -2.03 11.17
N GLN A 88 3.11 -3.06 12.01
CA GLN A 88 3.03 -4.44 11.56
C GLN A 88 1.69 -5.01 12.02
N LEU A 89 0.95 -5.64 11.11
CA LEU A 89 -0.32 -6.31 11.41
C LEU A 89 -0.27 -7.75 10.91
N ILE A 90 -0.73 -8.68 11.73
CA ILE A 90 -0.99 -10.08 11.34
C ILE A 90 -2.38 -10.47 11.85
N VAL A 91 -3.21 -10.93 10.92
CA VAL A 91 -4.54 -11.49 11.14
C VAL A 91 -4.52 -12.95 10.68
N PRO A 92 -4.66 -13.94 11.58
CA PRO A 92 -4.59 -15.35 11.19
C PRO A 92 -5.74 -15.82 10.29
N ASP A 93 -6.92 -15.18 10.40
CA ASP A 93 -8.13 -15.55 9.66
C ASP A 93 -8.78 -14.30 9.05
N ALA A 94 -8.50 -14.06 7.77
CA ALA A 94 -9.03 -12.92 7.02
C ALA A 94 -10.56 -12.96 6.89
N LYS A 95 -11.17 -14.16 6.84
CA LYS A 95 -12.62 -14.30 6.70
C LYS A 95 -13.33 -13.83 7.97
N LYS A 96 -12.83 -14.20 9.15
CA LYS A 96 -13.34 -13.68 10.42
C LYS A 96 -13.12 -12.17 10.55
N ALA A 97 -11.98 -11.68 10.06
CA ALA A 97 -11.68 -10.25 10.12
C ALA A 97 -12.58 -9.39 9.23
N ALA A 98 -13.24 -9.95 8.20
CA ALA A 98 -14.18 -9.19 7.38
C ALA A 98 -15.36 -8.59 8.16
N SER A 99 -15.76 -9.21 9.28
CA SER A 99 -16.77 -8.69 10.20
C SER A 99 -16.20 -8.21 11.54
N GLY A 100 -14.89 -8.03 11.61
CA GLY A 100 -14.17 -7.70 12.85
C GLY A 100 -13.70 -8.93 13.62
N THR A 101 -12.38 -9.04 13.82
CA THR A 101 -11.74 -10.08 14.62
C THR A 101 -11.12 -9.52 15.89
N LYS A 102 -11.06 -10.34 16.94
CA LYS A 102 -10.29 -10.10 18.18
C LYS A 102 -9.00 -10.91 18.24
N GLU A 103 -8.64 -11.59 17.14
CA GLU A 103 -7.47 -12.45 17.03
C GLU A 103 -6.50 -11.83 16.03
N PHE A 104 -5.49 -11.13 16.53
CA PHE A 104 -4.50 -10.43 15.71
C PHE A 104 -3.24 -10.10 16.52
N LEU A 105 -2.15 -9.84 15.81
CA LEU A 105 -1.00 -9.10 16.30
C LEU A 105 -0.98 -7.74 15.62
N ILE A 106 -0.82 -6.66 16.38
CA ILE A 106 -0.46 -5.36 15.82
C ILE A 106 0.67 -4.73 16.65
N LEU A 107 1.71 -4.29 15.94
CA LEU A 107 2.85 -3.59 16.51
C LEU A 107 2.87 -2.17 15.98
N PHE A 108 2.93 -1.18 16.87
CA PHE A 108 3.21 0.21 16.51
C PHE A 108 4.61 0.58 17.00
N ARG A 109 5.41 1.22 16.15
CA ARG A 109 6.73 1.74 16.53
C ARG A 109 6.82 3.23 16.31
N PHE A 110 7.32 3.92 17.32
CA PHE A 110 7.65 5.34 17.30
C PHE A 110 9.15 5.52 17.41
N GLY A 111 9.71 6.38 16.57
CA GLY A 111 11.16 6.57 16.46
C GLY A 111 11.85 5.72 15.38
N PRO A 112 13.19 5.79 15.32
CA PRO A 112 13.97 5.10 14.30
C PRO A 112 13.76 3.58 14.28
N LEU A 113 13.75 2.98 13.07
CA LEU A 113 13.71 1.52 12.89
C LEU A 113 14.88 0.77 13.55
N ILE A 114 16.06 1.40 13.58
CA ILE A 114 17.28 0.86 14.19
C ILE A 114 17.68 1.77 15.34
N GLY A 115 17.90 1.19 16.51
CA GLY A 115 18.28 1.91 17.73
C GLY A 115 17.11 2.08 18.70
N LYS A 116 17.14 3.17 19.48
CA LYS A 116 16.15 3.43 20.52
C LYS A 116 14.82 3.87 19.90
N ASN A 117 13.78 3.07 20.11
CA ASN A 117 12.40 3.36 19.72
C ASN A 117 11.43 2.98 20.84
N THR A 118 10.19 3.44 20.73
CA THR A 118 9.07 2.99 21.55
C THR A 118 8.24 2.01 20.75
N GLU A 119 7.95 0.85 21.32
CA GLU A 119 7.13 -0.18 20.69
C GLU A 119 5.89 -0.48 21.53
N TYR A 120 4.74 -0.52 20.88
CA TYR A 120 3.48 -0.96 21.45
C TYR A 120 3.08 -2.27 20.80
N ASN A 121 3.16 -3.35 21.58
CA ASN A 121 2.78 -4.69 21.14
C ASN A 121 1.39 -5.06 21.67
N ILE A 122 0.45 -5.29 20.74
CA ILE A 122 -0.87 -5.82 21.03
C ILE A 122 -0.99 -7.19 20.36
N GLU A 123 -0.86 -8.24 21.19
CA GLU A 123 -0.89 -9.64 20.79
C GLU A 123 -2.11 -10.33 21.40
N THR A 124 -3.04 -10.75 20.54
CA THR A 124 -4.30 -11.36 20.93
C THR A 124 -4.54 -12.73 20.28
N ARG A 125 -3.62 -13.19 19.43
CA ARG A 125 -3.76 -14.45 18.70
C ARG A 125 -3.83 -15.62 19.69
N PRO A 126 -4.70 -16.61 19.44
CA PRO A 126 -4.94 -17.70 20.39
C PRO A 126 -3.73 -18.61 20.58
N ALA A 127 -2.89 -18.76 19.56
CA ALA A 127 -1.69 -19.61 19.57
C ALA A 127 -0.54 -19.04 20.41
N GLU A 128 -0.60 -17.77 20.81
CA GLU A 128 0.49 -17.10 21.51
C GLU A 128 0.31 -17.23 23.04
N ALA A 129 1.38 -17.65 23.71
CA ALA A 129 1.37 -17.88 25.16
C ALA A 129 1.26 -16.57 25.96
N LYS A 130 1.82 -15.48 25.44
CA LYS A 130 1.83 -14.16 26.10
C LYS A 130 0.97 -13.19 25.30
N LYS A 131 -0.28 -13.05 25.72
CA LYS A 131 -1.20 -12.05 25.17
C LYS A 131 -1.01 -10.71 25.87
N LYS A 132 -1.09 -9.62 25.11
CA LYS A 132 -0.94 -8.25 25.62
C LYS A 132 -1.91 -7.33 24.89
N GLY A 133 -2.59 -6.47 25.62
CA GLY A 133 -3.58 -5.55 25.05
C GLY A 133 -4.88 -6.24 24.64
N SER A 134 -5.72 -5.50 23.92
CA SER A 134 -7.04 -5.97 23.45
C SER A 134 -7.53 -5.11 22.28
N GLY A 135 -8.63 -5.48 21.65
CA GLY A 135 -9.28 -4.65 20.64
C GLY A 135 -9.91 -5.46 19.53
N SER A 136 -10.07 -4.81 18.38
CA SER A 136 -10.54 -5.44 17.15
C SER A 136 -9.89 -4.86 15.90
N VAL A 137 -9.77 -5.72 14.89
CA VAL A 137 -9.33 -5.36 13.54
C VAL A 137 -10.38 -5.83 12.54
N THR A 138 -10.72 -4.98 11.58
CA THR A 138 -11.57 -5.32 10.43
C THR A 138 -10.75 -5.20 9.15
N VAL A 139 -10.86 -6.19 8.27
CA VAL A 139 -10.19 -6.22 6.97
C VAL A 139 -11.23 -6.33 5.86
N ASP A 140 -11.41 -5.27 5.10
CA ASP A 140 -12.20 -5.25 3.85
C ASP A 140 -11.26 -5.53 2.68
N ASP A 141 -10.97 -6.81 2.43
CA ASP A 141 -10.15 -7.27 1.30
C ASP A 141 -10.98 -7.33 0.01
N ARG A 142 -10.55 -6.58 -1.02
CA ARG A 142 -11.22 -6.43 -2.32
C ARG A 142 -10.37 -6.99 -3.47
N GLY A 143 -9.46 -7.92 -3.20
CA GLY A 143 -8.62 -8.53 -4.24
C GLY A 143 -7.35 -7.72 -4.49
N ALA A 144 -7.41 -6.70 -5.34
CA ALA A 144 -6.22 -5.89 -5.63
C ALA A 144 -5.92 -4.84 -4.54
N THR A 145 -6.93 -4.48 -3.76
CA THR A 145 -6.87 -3.42 -2.73
C THR A 145 -7.52 -3.92 -1.45
N ALA A 146 -7.28 -3.23 -0.34
CA ALA A 146 -7.99 -3.48 0.90
C ALA A 146 -8.10 -2.21 1.74
N LYS A 147 -9.09 -2.17 2.63
CA LYS A 147 -9.15 -1.20 3.71
C LYS A 147 -9.16 -1.92 5.05
N VAL A 148 -8.24 -1.54 5.92
CA VAL A 148 -8.19 -2.04 7.30
C VAL A 148 -8.66 -0.94 8.23
N SER A 149 -9.43 -1.30 9.24
CA SER A 149 -9.70 -0.44 10.40
C SER A 149 -9.37 -1.18 11.68
N PHE A 150 -8.74 -0.49 12.63
CA PHE A 150 -8.41 -1.05 13.93
C PHE A 150 -8.83 -0.10 15.05
N ASN A 151 -9.27 -0.70 16.15
CA ASN A 151 -9.49 -0.02 17.43
C ASN A 151 -8.95 -0.95 18.52
N VAL A 152 -7.78 -0.59 19.05
CA VAL A 152 -7.02 -1.45 19.95
C VAL A 152 -6.51 -0.67 21.16
N THR A 153 -6.23 -1.40 22.23
CA THR A 153 -5.70 -0.86 23.48
C THR A 153 -4.45 -1.66 23.85
N SER A 154 -3.34 -0.98 24.15
CA SER A 154 -2.11 -1.65 24.57
C SER A 154 -2.21 -2.21 25.99
N GLY A 155 -1.24 -3.03 26.40
CA GLY A 155 -1.18 -3.54 27.78
C GLY A 155 -1.04 -2.44 28.83
N GLU A 156 -0.52 -1.27 28.45
CA GLU A 156 -0.39 -0.07 29.28
C GLU A 156 -1.68 0.78 29.33
N GLY A 157 -2.71 0.41 28.56
CA GLY A 157 -3.99 1.11 28.54
C GLY A 157 -4.11 2.26 27.54
N TYR A 158 -3.11 2.49 26.67
CA TYR A 158 -3.19 3.50 25.62
C TYR A 158 -4.04 3.00 24.46
N LYS A 159 -4.89 3.85 23.89
CA LYS A 159 -5.77 3.49 22.77
C LYS A 159 -5.14 3.89 21.44
N PHE A 160 -5.30 3.03 20.45
CA PHE A 160 -4.84 3.21 19.08
C PHE A 160 -6.02 2.94 18.15
N GLU A 161 -6.40 3.94 17.37
CA GLU A 161 -7.51 3.86 16.42
C GLU A 161 -7.01 4.32 15.06
N GLY A 162 -7.42 3.67 13.98
CA GLY A 162 -6.88 4.05 12.69
C GLY A 162 -7.28 3.17 11.54
N THR A 163 -6.72 3.51 10.38
CA THR A 163 -6.98 2.83 9.12
C THR A 163 -5.71 2.62 8.31
N ILE A 164 -5.70 1.55 7.52
CA ILE A 164 -4.71 1.30 6.47
C ILE A 164 -5.46 1.24 5.14
N ASP A 165 -5.06 2.05 4.18
CA ASP A 165 -5.61 2.04 2.81
C ASP A 165 -4.58 1.41 1.87
N CYS A 166 -4.77 0.12 1.60
CA CYS A 166 -3.88 -0.68 0.77
C CYS A 166 -4.26 -0.53 -0.70
N LYS A 167 -3.38 0.07 -1.50
CA LYS A 167 -3.57 0.21 -2.97
C LYS A 167 -3.04 -0.96 -3.79
N SER A 168 -2.30 -1.87 -3.17
CA SER A 168 -1.87 -3.14 -3.73
C SER A 168 -1.80 -4.18 -2.62
N ILE A 169 -2.08 -5.45 -2.95
CA ILE A 169 -2.00 -6.59 -2.04
C ILE A 169 -1.08 -7.65 -2.65
N ILE A 170 -0.02 -8.01 -1.92
CA ILE A 170 0.80 -9.18 -2.27
C ILE A 170 0.05 -10.45 -1.86
N ARG A 171 -0.14 -11.38 -2.80
CA ARG A 171 -0.89 -12.61 -2.55
C ARG A 171 0.03 -13.81 -2.55
N GLY A 172 0.15 -14.47 -1.39
CA GLY A 172 0.75 -15.78 -1.26
C GLY A 172 -0.19 -16.84 -1.81
N SER A 173 0.36 -17.76 -2.60
CA SER A 173 -0.31 -18.96 -3.13
C SER A 173 -0.53 -20.02 -2.07
#